data_AF-A0A2V9KLY5-F1
#
_entry.id   AF-A0A2V9KLY5-F1
#
_cell.length_a   1.000
_cell.length_b   1.000
_cell.length_c   1.000
_cell.angle_alpha   90.00
_cell.angle_beta   90.00
_cell.angle_gamma   90.00
#
_symmetry.space_group_name_H-M   'P 1'
#
loop_
_entity.id
_entity.type
_entity.pdbx_description
1 polymer ?
#
loop_
_entity_poly.entity_id
_entity_poly.type
_entity_poly.pdbx_seq_one_letter_code
_entity_poly.pdbx_strand_id
1 'polypeptide(L)'
;SPTGGLDPVTAHTINVLIAKMRDVRHVTSLVVTHRIQNAYELANFFFSPEKQTLVPITTDGGSSRIAATRFLVLRDGGIYFQGKQEELAQARDPYLRKFLM
;
A
#
# COMPACT_ATOMS: atom_id res chain seq x y z
N SER A 1 -4.21 -5.88 11.54
CA SER A 1 -4.43 -5.35 10.19
C SER A 1 -5.81 -4.72 10.15
N PRO A 2 -6.01 -3.54 9.52
CA PRO A 2 -7.32 -2.88 9.43
C PRO A 2 -8.38 -3.74 8.71
N THR A 3 -7.95 -4.79 8.00
CA THR A 3 -8.82 -5.75 7.31
C THR A 3 -8.78 -7.15 7.94
N GLY A 4 -8.30 -7.29 9.18
CA GLY A 4 -8.17 -8.59 9.84
C GLY A 4 -9.51 -9.19 10.22
N GLY A 5 -9.76 -10.46 9.88
CA GLY A 5 -10.99 -11.18 10.24
C GLY A 5 -12.24 -10.79 9.43
N LEU A 6 -12.10 -9.91 8.43
CA LEU A 6 -13.18 -9.56 7.51
C LEU A 6 -13.16 -10.46 6.28
N ASP A 7 -14.32 -10.63 5.66
CA ASP A 7 -14.41 -11.29 4.37
C ASP A 7 -13.65 -10.48 3.29
N PRO A 8 -13.21 -11.12 2.19
CA PRO A 8 -12.40 -10.47 1.16
C PRO A 8 -13.04 -9.22 0.53
N VAL A 9 -14.37 -9.17 0.43
CA VAL A 9 -15.09 -8.05 -0.20
C VAL A 9 -15.09 -6.84 0.73
N THR A 10 -15.39 -7.05 2.01
CA THR A 10 -15.35 -5.99 3.02
C THR A 10 -13.93 -5.47 3.22
N ALA A 11 -12.94 -6.36 3.27
CA ALA A 11 -11.53 -6.00 3.33
C ALA A 11 -11.10 -5.09 2.18
N HIS A 12 -11.49 -5.43 0.95
CA HIS A 12 -11.20 -4.60 -0.22
C HIS A 12 -11.89 -3.23 -0.13
N THR A 13 -13.14 -3.18 0.33
CA THR A 13 -13.87 -1.92 0.52
C THR A 13 -13.15 -0.98 1.49
N ILE A 14 -12.58 -1.51 2.58
CA ILE A 14 -11.76 -0.72 3.50
C ILE A 14 -10.52 -0.15 2.79
N ASN A 15 -9.82 -0.94 1.97
CA ASN A 15 -8.67 -0.44 1.20
C ASN A 15 -9.09 0.70 0.26
N VAL A 16 -10.24 0.57 -0.42
CA VAL A 16 -10.81 1.63 -1.28
C VAL A 16 -11.09 2.89 -0.47
N LEU A 17 -11.66 2.77 0.73
CA LEU A 17 -11.92 3.92 1.60
C LEU A 17 -10.63 4.58 2.09
N ILE A 18 -9.61 3.80 2.44
CA ILE A 18 -8.27 4.33 2.80
C ILE A 18 -7.70 5.14 1.63
N ALA A 19 -7.70 4.58 0.41
CA ALA A 19 -7.23 5.28 -0.79
C ALA A 19 -8.05 6.55 -1.05
N LYS A 20 -9.38 6.50 -0.89
CA LYS A 20 -10.25 7.68 -1.03
C LYS A 20 -9.90 8.78 -0.02
N MET A 21 -9.65 8.44 1.23
CA MET A 21 -9.23 9.41 2.25
C MET A 21 -7.87 10.04 1.90
N ARG A 22 -6.92 9.25 1.41
CA ARG A 22 -5.63 9.76 0.95
C ARG A 22 -5.75 10.67 -0.28
N ASP A 23 -6.47 10.22 -1.30
CA ASP A 23 -6.42 10.83 -2.64
C ASP A 23 -7.43 11.96 -2.84
N VAL A 24 -8.54 11.95 -2.10
CA VAL A 24 -9.62 12.96 -2.20
C VAL A 24 -9.64 13.90 -1.01
N ARG A 25 -9.32 13.40 0.19
CA ARG A 25 -9.30 14.22 1.41
C ARG A 25 -7.90 14.65 1.83
N HIS A 26 -6.86 14.24 1.11
CA HIS A 26 -5.46 14.59 1.39
C HIS A 26 -5.02 14.24 2.82
N VAL A 27 -5.56 13.15 3.38
CA VAL A 27 -5.22 12.71 4.73
C VAL A 27 -3.92 11.90 4.70
N THR A 28 -2.94 12.30 5.53
CA THR A 28 -1.74 11.49 5.78
C THR A 28 -2.14 10.17 6.41
N SER A 29 -1.78 9.07 5.75
CA SER A 29 -2.25 7.73 6.11
C SER A 29 -1.08 6.82 6.48
N LEU A 30 -1.17 6.16 7.64
CA LEU A 30 -0.28 5.07 8.06
C LEU A 30 -1.10 3.79 8.14
N VAL A 31 -0.71 2.77 7.38
CA VAL A 31 -1.44 1.50 7.28
C VAL A 31 -0.58 0.37 7.80
N VAL A 32 -1.06 -0.32 8.84
CA VAL A 32 -0.38 -1.46 9.45
C VAL A 32 -1.06 -2.75 9.03
N THR A 33 -0.41 -3.51 8.15
CA THR A 33 -0.95 -4.77 7.62
C THR A 33 0.10 -5.88 7.62
N HIS A 34 -0.35 -7.12 7.81
CA HIS A 34 0.46 -8.31 7.57
C HIS A 34 0.26 -8.88 6.16
N ARG A 35 -0.67 -8.30 5.37
CA ARG A 35 -0.98 -8.70 3.99
C ARG A 35 -0.26 -7.77 3.04
N ILE A 36 0.82 -8.23 2.43
CA ILE A 36 1.62 -7.43 1.50
C ILE A 36 0.82 -6.96 0.27
N GLN A 37 -0.12 -7.79 -0.19
CA GLN A 37 -1.02 -7.50 -1.31
C GLN A 37 -1.80 -6.20 -1.10
N ASN A 38 -2.36 -5.99 0.10
CA ASN A 38 -3.09 -4.76 0.43
C ASN A 38 -2.17 -3.54 0.45
N ALA A 39 -0.93 -3.71 0.93
CA ALA A 39 0.05 -2.64 0.95
C ALA A 39 0.47 -2.25 -0.48
N TYR A 40 0.62 -3.23 -1.38
CA TYR A 40 0.91 -3.01 -2.80
C TYR A 40 -0.27 -2.37 -3.55
N GLU A 41 -1.50 -2.79 -3.27
CA GLU A 41 -2.69 -2.15 -3.84
C GLU A 41 -2.72 -0.67 -3.48
N LEU A 42 -2.53 -0.34 -2.20
CA LEU A 42 -2.48 1.06 -1.77
C LEU A 42 -1.27 1.80 -2.36
N ALA A 43 -0.11 1.15 -2.52
CA ALA A 43 1.08 1.83 -3.06
C ALA A 43 0.98 2.13 -4.57
N ASN A 44 0.35 1.25 -5.36
CA ASN A 44 0.37 1.34 -6.82
C ASN A 44 -0.94 1.87 -7.43
N PHE A 45 -2.00 2.02 -6.63
CA PHE A 45 -3.30 2.50 -7.10
C PHE A 45 -3.71 3.78 -6.37
N PHE A 46 -4.50 4.61 -7.06
CA PHE A 46 -5.15 5.77 -6.46
C PHE A 46 -6.67 5.71 -6.69
N PHE A 47 -7.44 6.34 -5.81
CA PHE A 47 -8.88 6.46 -5.96
C PHE A 47 -9.23 7.55 -6.97
N SER A 48 -9.94 7.18 -8.05
CA SER A 48 -10.51 8.13 -9.02
C SER A 48 -11.93 8.52 -8.60
N PRO A 49 -12.19 9.81 -8.28
CA PRO A 49 -13.56 10.28 -8.04
C PRO A 49 -14.47 10.15 -9.26
N GLU A 50 -13.92 10.24 -10.47
CA GLU A 50 -14.69 10.13 -11.70
C GLU A 50 -15.18 8.69 -11.94
N LYS A 51 -14.28 7.71 -11.77
CA LYS A 51 -14.60 6.29 -11.97
C LYS A 51 -15.14 5.60 -10.70
N GLN A 52 -15.17 6.29 -9.57
CA GLN A 52 -15.53 5.77 -8.23
C GLN A 52 -14.81 4.47 -7.86
N THR A 53 -13.55 4.32 -8.30
CA THR A 53 -12.78 3.08 -8.12
C THR A 53 -11.28 3.33 -8.05
N LEU A 54 -10.52 2.29 -7.69
CA LEU A 54 -9.07 2.29 -7.75
C LEU A 54 -8.58 2.17 -9.19
N VAL A 55 -7.65 3.03 -9.56
CA VAL A 55 -7.00 3.02 -10.87
C VAL A 55 -5.47 2.97 -10.68
N PRO A 56 -4.75 2.24 -11.55
CA PRO A 56 -3.29 2.19 -11.47
C PRO A 56 -2.68 3.59 -11.59
N ILE A 57 -1.62 3.82 -10.82
CA ILE A 57 -0.78 5.00 -10.98
C ILE A 57 0.04 4.80 -12.26
N THR A 58 -0.25 5.58 -13.30
CA THR A 58 0.53 5.61 -14.54
C THR A 58 1.74 6.53 -14.37
N THR A 59 2.93 6.03 -14.67
CA THR A 59 4.19 6.80 -14.65
C THR A 59 4.31 7.79 -15.81
N ASP A 60 3.40 7.71 -16.79
CA ASP A 60 3.54 8.37 -18.08
C ASP A 60 2.82 9.74 -18.10
N GLY A 61 3.57 10.79 -17.75
CA GLY A 61 3.52 12.11 -18.40
C GLY A 61 2.42 13.13 -18.07
N GLY A 62 1.32 12.78 -17.37
CA GLY A 62 0.17 13.71 -17.25
C GLY A 62 0.08 14.54 -15.95
N SER A 63 0.49 13.99 -14.83
CA SER A 63 0.59 14.65 -13.52
C SER A 63 1.12 13.60 -12.57
N SER A 64 2.34 13.79 -12.09
CA SER A 64 3.04 12.85 -11.23
C SER A 64 2.34 12.77 -9.87
N ARG A 65 1.23 12.03 -9.77
CA ARG A 65 0.70 11.55 -8.49
C ARG A 65 1.59 10.39 -8.06
N ILE A 66 2.79 10.73 -7.61
CA ILE A 66 3.62 9.79 -6.87
C ILE A 66 2.86 9.55 -5.57
N ALA A 67 2.16 8.42 -5.45
CA ALA A 67 1.90 7.88 -4.13
C ALA A 67 3.29 7.52 -3.59
N ALA A 68 3.93 8.48 -2.91
CA ALA A 68 5.23 8.29 -2.27
C ALA A 68 5.02 7.40 -1.03
N THR A 69 4.56 6.18 -1.27
CA THR A 69 4.27 5.19 -0.25
C THR A 69 5.60 4.56 0.13
N ARG A 70 5.97 4.69 1.40
CA ARG A 70 7.16 4.06 1.96
C ARG A 70 6.73 2.84 2.75
N PHE A 71 7.47 1.75 2.57
CA PHE A 71 7.27 0.50 3.26
C PHE A 71 8.17 0.47 4.47
N LEU A 72 7.60 0.11 5.62
CA LEU A 72 8.33 -0.19 6.84
C LEU A 72 8.04 -1.64 7.22
N VAL A 73 9.09 -2.44 7.36
CA VAL A 73 8.99 -3.80 7.93
C VAL A 73 9.56 -3.75 9.32
N LEU A 74 8.75 -4.19 10.29
CA LEU A 74 9.14 -4.23 11.69
C LEU A 74 9.56 -5.64 12.07
N ARG A 75 10.65 -5.77 12.83
CA ARG A 75 11.15 -7.04 13.36
C ARG A 75 11.84 -6.80 14.70
N ASP A 76 11.60 -7.68 15.67
CA ASP A 76 12.26 -7.67 16.98
C ASP A 76 12.18 -6.30 17.70
N GLY A 77 11.04 -5.62 17.55
CA GLY A 77 10.78 -4.30 18.15
C GLY A 77 11.42 -3.11 17.42
N GLY A 78 12.13 -3.33 16.31
CA GLY A 78 12.78 -2.30 15.52
C GLY A 78 12.31 -2.22 14.07
N ILE A 79 12.76 -1.19 13.36
CA ILE A 79 12.60 -1.05 11.92
C ILE A 79 13.67 -1.91 11.24
N TYR A 80 13.24 -3.00 10.62
CA TYR A 80 14.11 -3.93 9.90
C TYR A 80 14.39 -3.47 8.47
N PHE A 81 13.37 -2.93 7.81
CA PHE A 81 13.46 -2.37 6.47
C PHE A 81 12.65 -1.08 6.39
N GLN A 82 13.17 -0.12 5.63
CA GLN A 82 12.49 1.12 5.32
C GLN A 82 12.87 1.58 3.92
N GLY A 83 11.92 1.61 2.99
CA GLY A 83 12.23 1.90 1.59
C GLY A 83 11.00 2.00 0.69
N LYS A 84 11.26 2.04 -0.63
CA LYS A 84 10.21 1.94 -1.65
C LYS A 84 9.80 0.48 -1.89
N GLN A 85 8.72 0.29 -2.63
CA GLN A 85 8.25 -1.04 -3.00
C GLN A 85 9.29 -1.81 -3.82
N GLU A 86 9.97 -1.14 -4.76
CA GLU A 86 10.95 -1.79 -5.64
C GLU A 86 12.16 -2.28 -4.85
N GLU A 87 12.62 -1.48 -3.88
CA GLU A 87 13.72 -1.81 -2.97
C GLU A 87 13.35 -3.02 -2.09
N LEU A 88 12.10 -3.08 -1.63
CA LEU A 88 11.59 -4.22 -0.86
C LEU A 88 11.54 -5.49 -1.72
N ALA A 89 11.01 -5.38 -2.95
CA ALA A 89 10.87 -6.50 -3.88
C ALA A 89 12.23 -7.05 -4.36
N GLN A 90 13.24 -6.20 -4.48
CA GLN A 90 14.61 -6.58 -4.86
C GLN A 90 15.45 -7.06 -3.69
N ALA A 91 14.94 -7.00 -2.46
CA ALA A 91 15.69 -7.40 -1.28
C ALA A 91 16.08 -8.88 -1.35
N ARG A 92 17.39 -9.14 -1.27
CA ARG A 92 17.95 -10.51 -1.23
C ARG A 92 17.91 -11.13 0.17
N ASP A 93 17.44 -10.36 1.15
CA ASP A 93 17.35 -10.76 2.54
C ASP A 93 16.36 -11.94 2.75
N PRO A 94 16.77 -13.03 3.42
CA PRO A 94 15.91 -14.21 3.60
C PRO A 94 14.62 -13.94 4.37
N TYR A 95 14.63 -13.02 5.34
CA TYR A 95 13.46 -12.68 6.14
C TYR A 95 12.45 -11.86 5.32
N LEU A 96 12.94 -10.86 4.57
CA LEU A 96 12.09 -10.09 3.66
C LEU A 96 11.49 -10.99 2.58
N ARG A 97 12.26 -11.89 1.97
CA ARG A 97 11.73 -12.82 0.95
C ARG A 97 10.66 -13.75 1.51
N LYS A 98 10.81 -14.25 2.74
CA LYS A 98 9.78 -15.07 3.41
C LYS A 98 8.49 -14.28 3.65
N PHE A 99 8.57 -12.98 3.90
CA PHE A 99 7.41 -12.13 4.11
C PHE A 99 6.70 -11.72 2.80
N LEU A 100 7.42 -11.78 1.68
CA LEU A 100 6.91 -11.45 0.35
C LEU A 100 6.29 -12.64 -0.40
N MET A 101 6.58 -13.87 0.03
CA MET A 101 5.98 -15.12 -0.47
C MET A 101 4.68 -15.43 0.28
#